data_AF-A0A523FPR2-F1
#
_entry.id   AF-A0A523FPR2-F1
#
_cell.length_a   1.000
_cell.length_b   1.000
_cell.length_c   1.000
_cell.angle_alpha   90.00
_cell.angle_beta   90.00
_cell.angle_gamma   90.00
#
_symmetry.space_group_name_H-M   'P 1'
#
loop_
_entity.id
_entity.type
_entity.pdbx_description
1 polymer ?
#
loop_
_entity_poly.entity_id
_entity_poly.type
_entity_poly.pdbx_seq_one_letter_code
_entity_poly.pdbx_strand_id
1 'polypeptide(L)' 'AKWTAKMRSLKTDNNLVVLKINMGAGHAGKSGRFTRLEERAEEYAFLLAQFGLIEDN' A
#
# COMPACT_ATOMS: atom_id res chain seq x y z
N ALA A 1 -2.36 -1.66 12.23
CA ALA A 1 -1.01 -1.54 12.82
C ALA A 1 -0.51 -2.86 13.44
N LYS A 2 -1.13 -3.38 14.52
CA LYS A 2 -0.66 -4.59 15.22
C LYS A 2 -0.50 -5.82 14.32
N TRP A 3 -1.44 -6.03 13.39
CA TRP A 3 -1.37 -7.15 12.45
C TRP A 3 -0.19 -7.06 11.49
N THR A 4 0.04 -5.90 10.86
CA THR A 4 1.20 -5.67 10.00
C THR A 4 2.51 -5.87 10.76
N ALA A 5 2.60 -5.41 12.01
CA ALA A 5 3.78 -5.65 12.85
C ALA A 5 4.01 -7.15 13.09
N LYS A 6 2.94 -7.90 13.41
CA LYS A 6 3.00 -9.36 13.54
C LYS A 6 3.41 -10.06 12.23
N MET A 7 2.90 -9.62 11.08
CA MET A 7 3.30 -10.19 9.79
C MET A 7 4.78 -9.93 9.50
N ARG A 8 5.28 -8.73 9.78
CA ARG A 8 6.71 -8.41 9.64
C ARG A 8 7.59 -9.26 10.55
N SER A 9 7.16 -9.54 11.77
CA SER A 9 7.94 -10.38 12.69
C SER A 9 7.92 -11.87 12.36
N LEU A 10 6.87 -12.35 11.68
CA LEU A 10 6.67 -13.78 11.40
C LEU A 10 6.98 -14.19 9.96
N LYS A 11 7.17 -13.24 9.04
CA LYS A 11 7.46 -13.57 7.64
C LYS A 11 8.79 -14.32 7.52
N THR A 12 8.84 -15.30 6.62
CA THR A 12 10.03 -16.11 6.32
C THR A 12 10.66 -15.78 4.97
N ASP A 13 10.04 -14.87 4.22
CA ASP A 13 10.49 -14.42 2.90
C ASP A 13 11.18 -13.05 2.97
N ASN A 14 11.56 -12.49 1.82
CA ASN A 14 12.10 -11.13 1.67
C ASN A 14 11.11 -10.14 1.02
N ASN A 15 9.82 -10.50 0.90
CA ASN A 15 8.80 -9.65 0.29
C ASN A 15 8.49 -8.42 1.14
N LEU A 16 8.13 -7.31 0.49
CA LEU A 16 7.83 -6.05 1.17
C LEU A 16 6.44 -6.10 1.83
N VAL A 17 6.36 -5.69 3.10
CA VAL A 17 5.09 -5.62 3.86
C VAL A 17 4.86 -4.20 4.36
N VAL A 18 3.94 -3.49 3.71
CA VAL A 18 3.61 -2.09 4.01
C VAL A 18 2.23 -1.97 4.67
N LEU A 19 2.06 -0.99 5.56
CA LEU A 19 0.75 -0.52 6.02
C LEU A 19 0.67 0.97 5.68
N LYS A 20 -0.09 1.29 4.64
CA LYS A 20 -0.44 2.68 4.33
C LYS A 20 -1.59 3.11 5.22
N ILE A 21 -1.47 4.28 5.85
CA ILE A 21 -2.56 4.93 6.57
C ILE A 21 -2.79 6.28 5.92
N ASN A 22 -3.98 6.49 5.36
CA ASN A 22 -4.38 7.78 4.85
C ASN A 22 -4.91 8.64 6.01
N MET A 23 -4.06 9.51 6.55
CA MET A 23 -4.40 10.37 7.69
C MET A 23 -5.45 11.45 7.36
N GLY A 24 -5.73 11.70 6.08
CA GLY A 24 -6.76 12.63 5.61
C GLY A 24 -8.09 11.96 5.22
N ALA A 25 -8.22 10.64 5.42
CA ALA A 25 -9.41 9.87 5.10
C ALA A 25 -10.18 9.45 6.36
N GLY A 26 -11.51 9.46 6.26
CA GLY A 26 -12.39 8.81 7.25
C GLY A 26 -12.63 7.33 6.91
N HIS A 27 -13.59 6.70 7.59
CA HIS A 27 -13.95 5.30 7.32
C HIS A 27 -14.37 5.05 5.86
N ALA A 28 -15.04 6.03 5.24
CA ALA A 28 -15.47 5.97 3.85
C ALA A 28 -14.38 6.37 2.83
N GLY A 29 -13.14 6.60 3.26
CA GLY A 29 -12.07 7.15 2.43
C GLY A 29 -11.97 8.67 2.51
N LYS A 30 -11.03 9.25 1.75
CA LYS A 30 -10.85 10.70 1.65
C LYS A 30 -11.84 11.26 0.61
N SER A 31 -12.57 12.31 0.98
CA SER A 31 -13.50 12.97 0.09
C SER A 31 -12.74 13.74 -1.00
N GLY A 32 -12.93 13.35 -2.25
CA GLY A 32 -12.35 14.04 -3.39
C GLY A 32 -12.63 13.28 -4.67
N ARG A 33 -12.95 14.02 -5.74
CA ARG A 33 -13.34 13.45 -7.04
C ARG A 33 -12.30 12.49 -7.60
N PHE A 34 -11.02 12.80 -7.39
CA PHE A 34 -9.88 12.05 -7.94
C PHE A 34 -9.15 11.21 -6.90
N THR A 35 -9.46 11.34 -5.62
CA THR A 35 -8.75 10.63 -4.55
C THR A 35 -8.79 9.11 -4.72
N ARG A 36 -9.93 8.58 -5.18
CA ARG A 36 -10.06 7.15 -5.47
C ARG A 36 -9.15 6.69 -6.62
N LEU A 37 -8.89 7.55 -7.60
CA LEU A 37 -7.99 7.24 -8.70
C LEU A 37 -6.54 7.28 -8.24
N GLU A 38 -6.18 8.27 -7.41
CA GLU A 38 -4.85 8.36 -6.80
C GLU A 38 -4.54 7.15 -5.92
N GLU A 39 -5.48 6.76 -5.04
CA GLU A 39 -5.31 5.58 -4.18
C GLU A 39 -5.15 4.30 -5.00
N ARG A 40 -5.93 4.14 -6.08
CA ARG A 40 -5.77 3.02 -7.01
C ARG A 40 -4.44 3.06 -7.74
N ALA A 41 -4.02 4.22 -8.22
CA ALA A 41 -2.75 4.37 -8.93
C ALA A 41 -1.58 3.96 -8.03
N GLU A 42 -1.62 4.34 -6.75
CA GLU A 42 -0.62 3.93 -5.76
C GLU A 42 -0.65 2.41 -5.49
N GLU A 43 -1.83 1.80 -5.35
CA GLU A 43 -1.99 0.35 -5.23
C GLU A 43 -1.41 -0.40 -6.44
N TYR A 44 -1.72 0.05 -7.66
CA TYR A 44 -1.18 -0.55 -8.88
C TYR A 44 0.33 -0.35 -9.02
N ALA A 45 0.84 0.85 -8.69
CA ALA A 45 2.29 1.10 -8.71
C ALA A 45 3.01 0.15 -7.76
N PHE A 46 2.49 -0.05 -6.54
CA PHE A 46 3.04 -1.02 -5.59
C PHE A 46 3.04 -2.45 -6.15
N LEU A 47 1.92 -2.89 -6.74
CA LEU A 47 1.84 -4.22 -7.33
C LEU A 47 2.86 -4.38 -8.48
N LEU A 48 2.88 -3.44 -9.42
CA LEU A 48 3.80 -3.49 -10.56
C LEU A 48 5.26 -3.53 -10.10
N ALA A 49 5.63 -2.75 -9.09
CA ALA A 49 6.97 -2.79 -8.51
C ALA A 49 7.28 -4.15 -7.87
N GLN A 50 6.38 -4.70 -7.05
CA GLN A 50 6.59 -6.00 -6.40
C GLN A 50 6.63 -7.18 -7.39
N PHE A 51 5.97 -7.06 -8.54
CA PHE A 51 6.04 -8.05 -9.61
C PHE A 51 7.20 -7.83 -10.59
N GLY A 52 8.04 -6.80 -10.38
CA GLY A 52 9.16 -6.48 -11.27
C GLY A 52 8.73 -6.03 -12.66
N LEU A 53 7.53 -5.45 -12.79
CA LEU A 53 6.97 -4.94 -14.05
C LEU A 53 7.33 -3.47 -14.30
N ILE A 54 7.91 -2.81 -13.31
CA ILE A 54 8.50 -1.47 -13.38
C ILE A 54 9.80 -1.46 -12.58
N GLU A 55 10.81 -0.72 -13.04
CA GLU A 55 12.08 -0.58 -12.33
C GLU A 55 12.00 0.50 -11.25
N ASP A 56 12.50 0.18 -10.05
CA ASP A 56 12.82 1.17 -9.03
C ASP A 56 14.13 1.86 -9.48
N ASN A 57 14.02 3.07 -10.03
CA ASN A 57 15.19 3.90 -10.39
C ASN A 57 16.11 4.18 -9.19
#